data_AF-G7EPU7-F1
#
_entry.id   AF-G7EPU7-F1
#
_cell.length_a   1.000
_cell.length_b   1.000
_cell.length_c   1.000
_cell.angle_alpha   90.00
_cell.angle_beta   90.00
_cell.angle_gamma   90.00
#
_symmetry.space_group_name_H-M   'P 1'
#
loop_
_entity.id
_entity.type
_entity.pdbx_description
1 polymer ?
#
loop_
_entity_poly.entity_id
_entity_poly.type
_entity_poly.pdbx_seq_one_letter_code
_entity_poly.pdbx_strand_id
1 'polypeptide(L)'
;MGGIQKIMGLFSGGDDGELDVDDVKGAVDGAKDVAKKNKGLIKDNKSFSPPKEIKEFRKAYSDLLKEFDKPLIVYVDNLDRCSPFNAISTLEAIRLFLFLPNTAFVIAADEDMIRLAVPEYHKGASQRHQTDYLDKLIQIPVHVPRPGVLEIRAYLMMLTAQDHGVTDAQLETIRCALEESLRLSWKQPQITVDELLQDHEIEKHSELRSKFVVAEQLAPLLAESTNINGNPRIVKRLLNQVKMRKKTAHRRGMQLDEKTITKLVIFERCLGTQATNKLYELIDKENGYPKVLADLENSEVEFDEINLPEEWKLDLAFIDKWSKLPPMFTEMDLTPAAYLSRESIPMGAVNSVMSGAAQKLVEELMKQKVRVSGVNSTAITTTPKEEYMSVMDGLIENFKLIGDWTERPTGIYGAVLLAKQDDKCSLSLLTFLKSLPRQRWLNPILKELEGTK
;
A
#
# COMPACT_ATOMS: atom_id res chain seq x y z
N MET A 1 -19.11 0.64 -43.60
CA MET A 1 -17.72 0.17 -43.84
C MET A 1 -16.67 1.28 -43.98
N GLY A 2 -16.97 2.50 -44.45
CA GLY A 2 -15.95 3.55 -44.67
C GLY A 2 -15.46 4.34 -43.43
N GLY A 3 -16.16 4.27 -42.29
CA GLY A 3 -15.78 4.99 -41.07
C GLY A 3 -14.59 4.36 -40.33
N ILE A 4 -14.49 3.04 -40.37
CA ILE A 4 -13.45 2.26 -39.67
C ILE A 4 -12.06 2.51 -40.28
N GLN A 5 -11.99 2.68 -41.61
CA GLN A 5 -10.76 2.99 -42.33
C GLN A 5 -10.19 4.39 -42.03
N LYS A 6 -11.05 5.37 -41.75
CA LYS A 6 -10.61 6.74 -41.40
C LYS A 6 -10.03 6.83 -39.99
N ILE A 7 -10.51 6.01 -39.05
CA ILE A 7 -10.01 5.98 -37.68
C ILE A 7 -8.68 5.19 -37.61
N MET A 8 -8.56 4.10 -38.37
CA MET A 8 -7.30 3.33 -38.48
C MET A 8 -6.15 4.15 -39.10
N GLY A 9 -6.43 5.03 -40.07
CA GLY A 9 -5.40 5.87 -40.70
C GLY A 9 -4.84 6.99 -39.79
N LEU A 10 -5.49 7.30 -38.68
CA LEU A 10 -5.01 8.26 -37.67
C LEU A 10 -4.11 7.60 -36.60
N PHE A 11 -4.12 6.27 -36.51
CA PHE A 11 -3.39 5.51 -35.48
C PHE A 11 -2.22 4.68 -36.03
N SER A 12 -1.99 4.62 -37.35
CA SER A 12 -0.95 3.76 -37.96
C SER A 12 0.38 4.48 -38.27
N GLY A 13 0.66 5.61 -37.64
CA GLY A 13 1.90 6.38 -37.85
C GLY A 13 2.75 6.43 -36.59
N GLY A 14 3.35 5.30 -36.21
CA GLY A 14 4.23 5.22 -35.05
C GLY A 14 5.06 3.95 -35.13
N ASP A 15 6.06 3.95 -36.01
CA ASP A 15 7.18 3.02 -35.94
C ASP A 15 8.47 3.82 -36.14
N ASP A 16 9.36 3.62 -35.17
CA ASP A 16 10.77 3.99 -35.01
C ASP A 16 11.45 4.91 -36.05
N GLY A 17 11.99 6.04 -35.56
CA GLY A 17 12.93 6.86 -36.32
C GLY A 17 13.34 8.14 -35.58
N GLU A 18 14.57 8.15 -35.07
CA GLU A 18 15.31 9.34 -34.63
C GLU A 18 15.27 10.42 -35.73
N LEU A 19 14.70 11.60 -35.45
CA LEU A 19 14.64 12.70 -36.43
C LEU A 19 15.76 13.71 -36.18
N ASP A 20 16.73 13.67 -37.09
CA ASP A 20 17.86 14.58 -37.20
C ASP A 20 17.40 16.00 -37.63
N VAL A 21 18.00 17.03 -37.01
CA VAL A 21 17.49 18.42 -37.02
C VAL A 21 17.79 19.14 -38.34
N ASP A 22 18.62 18.57 -39.21
CA ASP A 22 19.06 19.21 -40.46
C ASP A 22 18.12 18.99 -41.66
N ASP A 23 17.26 17.96 -41.65
CA ASP A 23 16.28 17.74 -42.73
C ASP A 23 15.09 18.73 -42.70
N VAL A 24 14.86 19.37 -41.55
CA VAL A 24 13.76 20.34 -41.37
C VAL A 24 14.07 21.68 -42.06
N LYS A 25 15.35 22.03 -42.27
CA LYS A 25 15.72 23.31 -42.90
C LYS A 25 15.56 23.32 -44.42
N GLY A 26 15.79 22.20 -45.09
CA GLY A 26 15.64 22.09 -46.56
C GLY A 26 14.18 22.19 -47.04
N ALA A 27 13.22 21.71 -46.23
CA ALA A 27 11.80 21.71 -46.57
C ALA A 27 11.13 23.10 -46.45
N VAL A 28 11.69 24.01 -45.65
CA VAL A 28 11.12 25.34 -45.39
C VAL A 28 11.39 26.33 -46.53
N ASP A 29 12.49 26.18 -47.27
CA ASP A 29 12.83 27.07 -48.38
C ASP A 29 12.17 26.68 -49.70
N GLY A 30 11.93 25.37 -49.95
CA GLY A 30 11.16 24.92 -51.12
C GLY A 30 9.67 25.31 -51.07
N ALA A 31 9.09 25.43 -49.88
CA ALA A 31 7.69 25.81 -49.70
C ALA A 31 7.43 27.31 -49.99
N LYS A 32 8.43 28.18 -49.86
CA LYS A 32 8.29 29.62 -50.10
C LYS A 32 8.20 30.00 -51.58
N ASP A 33 8.78 29.22 -52.48
CA ASP A 33 8.73 29.49 -53.92
C ASP A 33 7.47 28.98 -54.61
N VAL A 34 6.84 27.92 -54.07
CA VAL A 34 5.54 27.42 -54.58
C VAL A 34 4.39 28.34 -54.16
N ALA A 35 4.49 28.99 -52.99
CA ALA A 35 3.48 29.92 -52.49
C ALA A 35 3.36 31.24 -53.29
N LYS A 36 4.38 31.61 -54.08
CA LYS A 36 4.37 32.86 -54.87
C LYS A 36 3.66 32.75 -56.23
N LYS A 37 3.40 31.54 -56.75
CA LYS A 37 2.89 31.37 -58.13
C LYS A 37 1.40 31.08 -58.27
N ASN A 38 0.65 30.78 -57.20
CA ASN A 38 -0.79 30.45 -57.30
C ASN A 38 -1.66 31.24 -56.31
N LYS A 39 -1.68 32.57 -56.48
CA LYS A 39 -2.49 33.52 -55.69
C LYS A 39 -4.00 33.51 -55.98
N GLY A 40 -4.54 32.47 -56.63
CA GLY A 40 -5.91 32.49 -57.18
C GLY A 40 -6.87 31.34 -56.81
N LEU A 41 -6.48 30.33 -56.04
CA LEU A 41 -7.31 29.11 -55.89
C LEU A 41 -7.39 28.49 -54.49
N ILE A 42 -7.11 29.25 -53.42
CA ILE A 42 -7.33 28.74 -52.06
C ILE A 42 -8.76 29.07 -51.66
N LYS A 43 -9.68 28.12 -51.90
CA LYS A 43 -11.00 28.09 -51.25
C LYS A 43 -10.79 28.15 -49.74
N ASP A 44 -11.55 29.03 -49.08
CA ASP A 44 -11.60 29.20 -47.62
C ASP A 44 -11.55 27.84 -46.90
N ASN A 45 -10.41 27.57 -46.26
CA ASN A 45 -10.34 26.53 -45.25
C ASN A 45 -11.14 27.06 -44.06
N LYS A 46 -12.44 26.76 -44.02
CA LYS A 46 -13.30 27.06 -42.88
C LYS A 46 -12.61 26.48 -41.65
N SER A 47 -12.07 27.35 -40.80
CA SER A 47 -11.59 26.97 -39.48
C SER A 47 -12.77 26.35 -38.73
N PHE A 48 -12.79 25.02 -38.69
CA PHE A 48 -13.76 24.27 -37.91
C PHE A 48 -13.45 24.55 -36.45
N SER A 49 -14.44 25.02 -35.70
CA SER A 49 -14.24 25.38 -34.31
C SER A 49 -14.25 24.12 -33.42
N PRO A 50 -13.42 24.03 -32.36
CA PRO A 50 -13.35 22.87 -31.46
C PRO A 50 -14.71 22.35 -30.94
N PRO A 51 -15.73 23.20 -30.66
CA PRO A 51 -17.04 22.72 -30.22
C PRO A 51 -17.82 21.91 -31.28
N LYS A 52 -17.57 22.14 -32.58
CA LYS A 52 -18.22 21.37 -33.66
C LYS A 52 -17.62 19.99 -33.80
N GLU A 53 -16.31 19.86 -33.65
CA GLU A 53 -15.59 18.58 -33.72
C GLU A 53 -16.05 17.62 -32.62
N ILE A 54 -16.20 18.10 -31.39
CA ILE A 54 -16.70 17.29 -30.28
C ILE A 54 -18.15 16.82 -30.52
N LYS A 55 -18.99 17.66 -31.12
CA LYS A 55 -20.38 17.29 -31.46
C LYS A 55 -20.43 16.25 -32.57
N GLU A 56 -19.65 16.42 -33.64
CA GLU A 56 -19.59 15.45 -34.73
C GLU A 56 -18.97 14.13 -34.28
N PHE A 57 -17.94 14.18 -33.44
CA PHE A 57 -17.36 13.00 -32.79
C PHE A 57 -18.39 12.28 -31.93
N ARG A 58 -19.07 12.99 -31.02
CA ARG A 58 -20.14 12.40 -30.19
C ARG A 58 -21.25 11.77 -31.02
N LYS A 59 -21.62 12.40 -32.14
CA LYS A 59 -22.63 11.86 -33.06
C LYS A 59 -22.16 10.57 -33.73
N ALA A 60 -20.97 10.58 -34.34
CA ALA A 60 -20.38 9.40 -34.96
C ALA A 60 -20.21 8.25 -33.96
N TYR A 61 -19.79 8.56 -32.74
CA TYR A 61 -19.62 7.59 -31.67
C TYR A 61 -20.97 7.05 -31.17
N SER A 62 -21.99 7.91 -31.02
CA SER A 62 -23.34 7.48 -30.64
C SER A 62 -23.98 6.59 -31.71
N ASP A 63 -23.77 6.90 -32.98
CA ASP A 63 -24.27 6.09 -34.09
C ASP A 63 -23.58 4.72 -34.12
N LEU A 64 -22.27 4.68 -33.84
CA LEU A 64 -21.51 3.42 -33.69
C LEU A 64 -22.00 2.59 -32.50
N LEU A 65 -22.27 3.22 -31.34
CA LEU A 65 -22.82 2.54 -30.16
C LEU A 65 -24.23 1.98 -30.42
N LYS A 66 -25.03 2.67 -31.23
CA LYS A 66 -26.35 2.17 -31.65
C LYS A 66 -26.25 0.98 -32.59
N GLU A 67 -25.29 0.97 -33.52
CA GLU A 67 -25.05 -0.18 -34.41
C GLU A 67 -24.54 -1.41 -33.64
N PHE A 68 -23.82 -1.21 -32.53
CA PHE A 68 -23.24 -2.29 -31.72
C PHE A 68 -24.26 -3.01 -30.83
N ASP A 69 -25.39 -2.36 -30.51
CA ASP A 69 -26.53 -2.85 -29.69
C ASP A 69 -26.13 -3.61 -28.41
N LYS A 70 -25.07 -3.16 -27.75
CA LYS A 70 -24.59 -3.70 -26.47
C LYS A 70 -24.14 -2.58 -25.55
N PRO A 71 -24.26 -2.75 -24.22
CA PRO A 71 -23.70 -1.80 -23.27
C PRO A 71 -22.16 -1.79 -23.35
N LEU A 72 -21.57 -0.60 -23.49
CA LEU A 72 -20.13 -0.39 -23.40
C LEU A 72 -19.76 -0.09 -21.93
N ILE A 73 -18.95 -0.94 -21.32
CA ILE A 73 -18.41 -0.71 -19.97
C ILE A 73 -16.93 -0.38 -20.07
N VAL A 74 -16.54 0.81 -19.61
CA VAL A 74 -15.16 1.29 -19.60
C VAL A 74 -14.63 1.24 -18.16
N TYR A 75 -13.68 0.34 -17.91
CA TYR A 75 -12.97 0.26 -16.63
C TYR A 75 -11.74 1.16 -16.65
N VAL A 76 -11.64 2.02 -15.64
CA VAL A 76 -10.51 2.94 -15.45
C VAL A 76 -9.93 2.68 -14.06
N ASP A 77 -8.72 2.15 -14.00
CA ASP A 77 -8.04 1.77 -12.74
C ASP A 77 -6.74 2.57 -12.57
N ASN A 78 -6.29 2.74 -11.32
CA ASN A 78 -5.04 3.39 -10.92
C ASN A 78 -4.92 4.88 -11.32
N LEU A 79 -6.04 5.62 -11.41
CA LEU A 79 -6.00 7.07 -11.68
C LEU A 79 -5.23 7.86 -10.60
N ASP A 80 -5.27 7.38 -9.37
CA ASP A 80 -4.56 7.88 -8.20
C ASP A 80 -3.03 7.71 -8.27
N ARG A 81 -2.51 6.89 -9.20
CA ARG A 81 -1.06 6.75 -9.46
C ARG A 81 -0.54 7.71 -10.52
N CYS A 82 -1.43 8.39 -11.23
CA CYS A 82 -1.05 9.41 -12.19
C CYS A 82 -0.55 10.66 -11.46
N SER A 83 0.20 11.51 -12.17
CA SER A 83 0.46 12.85 -11.67
C SER A 83 -0.86 13.58 -11.42
N PRO A 84 -0.92 14.51 -10.46
CA PRO A 84 -2.14 15.27 -10.16
C PRO A 84 -2.76 15.92 -11.41
N PHE A 85 -1.93 16.46 -12.29
CA PHE A 85 -2.37 17.01 -13.58
C PHE A 85 -3.03 15.95 -14.47
N ASN A 86 -2.39 14.80 -14.67
CA ASN A 86 -2.89 13.75 -15.54
C ASN A 86 -4.16 13.10 -14.98
N ALA A 87 -4.26 12.93 -13.66
CA ALA A 87 -5.43 12.37 -12.99
C ALA A 87 -6.68 13.24 -13.25
N ILE A 88 -6.60 14.54 -12.96
CA ILE A 88 -7.72 15.48 -13.14
C ILE A 88 -8.03 15.67 -14.64
N SER A 89 -7.01 15.81 -15.49
CA SER A 89 -7.22 15.93 -16.93
C SER A 89 -7.95 14.72 -17.53
N THR A 90 -7.60 13.51 -17.06
CA THR A 90 -8.27 12.27 -17.48
C THR A 90 -9.72 12.24 -17.00
N LEU A 91 -9.99 12.65 -15.77
CA LEU A 91 -11.36 12.74 -15.23
C LEU A 91 -12.22 13.76 -16.01
N GLU A 92 -11.68 14.94 -16.33
CA GLU A 92 -12.38 15.92 -17.18
C GLU A 92 -12.63 15.38 -18.59
N ALA A 93 -11.68 14.65 -19.17
CA ALA A 93 -11.87 14.00 -20.46
C ALA A 93 -12.98 12.94 -20.38
N ILE A 94 -12.98 12.07 -19.37
CA ILE A 94 -14.02 11.06 -19.13
C ILE A 94 -15.38 11.74 -19.00
N ARG A 95 -15.47 12.86 -18.29
CA ARG A 95 -16.71 13.64 -18.13
C ARG A 95 -17.34 14.04 -19.46
N LEU A 96 -16.55 14.27 -20.52
CA LEU A 96 -17.08 14.54 -21.85
C LEU A 96 -17.77 13.33 -22.50
N PHE A 97 -17.47 12.12 -22.04
CA PHE A 97 -18.00 10.85 -22.56
C PHE A 97 -19.09 10.24 -21.67
N LEU A 98 -19.24 10.67 -20.41
CA LEU A 98 -20.26 10.17 -19.46
C LEU A 98 -21.71 10.35 -19.94
N PHE A 99 -21.96 11.20 -20.94
CA PHE A 99 -23.31 11.49 -21.46
C PHE A 99 -23.68 10.67 -22.70
N LEU A 100 -22.85 9.70 -23.10
CA LEU A 100 -23.16 8.83 -24.23
C LEU A 100 -24.17 7.74 -23.83
N PRO A 101 -25.17 7.44 -24.67
CA PRO A 101 -26.14 6.39 -24.38
C PRO A 101 -25.46 5.01 -24.35
N ASN A 102 -26.03 4.06 -23.59
CA ASN A 102 -25.54 2.68 -23.47
C ASN A 102 -24.06 2.55 -23.06
N THR A 103 -23.54 3.52 -22.30
CA THR A 103 -22.15 3.50 -21.80
C THR A 103 -22.12 3.62 -20.29
N ALA A 104 -21.28 2.83 -19.63
CA ALA A 104 -21.00 2.92 -18.20
C ALA A 104 -19.49 3.04 -17.98
N PHE A 105 -19.08 3.91 -17.06
CA PHE A 105 -17.68 4.07 -16.66
C PHE A 105 -17.53 3.58 -15.23
N VAL A 106 -16.61 2.64 -15.00
CA VAL A 106 -16.26 2.13 -13.67
C VAL A 106 -14.88 2.65 -13.34
N ILE A 107 -14.80 3.52 -12.35
CA ILE A 107 -13.55 4.16 -11.93
C ILE A 107 -13.13 3.56 -10.59
N ALA A 108 -11.94 2.96 -10.55
CA ALA A 108 -11.27 2.51 -9.34
C ALA A 108 -10.12 3.47 -9.04
N ALA A 109 -10.22 4.18 -7.92
CA ALA A 109 -9.23 5.14 -7.47
C ALA A 109 -9.33 5.34 -5.95
N ASP A 110 -8.23 5.73 -5.33
CA ASP A 110 -8.24 6.29 -3.98
C ASP A 110 -8.83 7.71 -4.01
N GLU A 111 -9.97 7.89 -3.34
CA GLU A 111 -10.68 9.15 -3.27
C GLU A 111 -9.85 10.27 -2.62
N ASP A 112 -9.11 9.97 -1.56
CA ASP A 112 -8.30 10.96 -0.85
C ASP A 112 -7.18 11.46 -1.77
N MET A 113 -6.55 10.54 -2.51
CA MET A 113 -5.51 10.88 -3.49
C MET A 113 -6.03 11.79 -4.60
N ILE A 114 -7.22 11.52 -5.14
CA ILE A 114 -7.82 12.37 -6.16
C ILE A 114 -8.19 13.75 -5.60
N ARG A 115 -8.75 13.81 -4.38
CA ARG A 115 -9.09 15.09 -3.72
C ARG A 115 -7.86 15.96 -3.49
N LEU A 116 -6.71 15.35 -3.17
CA LEU A 116 -5.43 16.03 -3.02
C LEU A 116 -4.87 16.58 -4.33
N ALA A 117 -5.24 16.00 -5.48
CA ALA A 117 -4.79 16.45 -6.80
C ALA A 117 -5.58 17.68 -7.34
N VAL A 118 -6.81 17.89 -6.88
CA VAL A 118 -7.70 18.99 -7.34
C VAL A 118 -7.09 20.39 -7.17
N PRO A 119 -6.48 20.78 -6.03
CA PRO A 119 -5.94 22.12 -5.82
C PRO A 119 -4.74 22.44 -6.73
N GLU A 120 -3.98 21.41 -7.12
CA GLU A 120 -2.79 21.56 -7.96
C GLU A 120 -3.17 21.85 -9.41
N TYR A 121 -4.25 21.24 -9.89
CA TYR A 121 -4.82 21.50 -11.21
C TYR A 121 -5.62 22.81 -11.26
N HIS A 122 -6.44 23.08 -10.23
CA HIS A 122 -7.24 24.30 -10.11
C HIS A 122 -6.63 25.26 -9.07
N LYS A 123 -5.68 26.10 -9.50
CA LYS A 123 -5.08 27.15 -8.66
C LYS A 123 -6.18 28.07 -8.10
N GLY A 124 -6.40 28.01 -6.78
CA GLY A 124 -7.43 28.78 -6.08
C GLY A 124 -8.75 28.03 -5.79
N ALA A 125 -8.81 26.72 -6.02
CA ALA A 125 -9.95 25.90 -5.63
C ALA A 125 -10.15 25.94 -4.10
N SER A 126 -11.33 26.38 -3.67
CA SER A 126 -11.72 26.30 -2.25
C SER A 126 -11.84 24.84 -1.80
N GLN A 127 -11.73 24.60 -0.49
CA GLN A 127 -11.87 23.28 0.13
C GLN A 127 -13.15 22.55 -0.31
N ARG A 128 -14.25 23.30 -0.47
CA ARG A 128 -15.54 22.79 -0.95
C ARG A 128 -15.49 22.29 -2.40
N HIS A 129 -14.68 22.91 -3.26
CA HIS A 129 -14.49 22.42 -4.62
C HIS A 129 -13.73 21.08 -4.68
N GLN A 130 -12.89 20.79 -3.69
CA GLN A 130 -12.13 19.55 -3.60
C GLN A 130 -13.06 18.38 -3.20
N THR A 131 -13.89 18.60 -2.17
CA THR A 131 -14.84 17.59 -1.69
C THR A 131 -15.92 17.29 -2.74
N ASP A 132 -16.49 18.32 -3.36
CA ASP A 132 -17.60 18.16 -4.31
C ASP A 132 -17.15 17.72 -5.72
N TYR A 133 -15.85 17.55 -5.97
CA TYR A 133 -15.33 17.26 -7.33
C TYR A 133 -15.79 15.88 -7.82
N LEU A 134 -15.53 14.85 -7.02
CA LEU A 134 -15.91 13.48 -7.35
C LEU A 134 -17.43 13.28 -7.31
N ASP A 135 -18.13 13.93 -6.37
CA ASP A 135 -19.59 13.87 -6.27
C ASP A 135 -20.31 14.37 -7.55
N LYS A 136 -19.68 15.26 -8.32
CA LYS A 136 -20.23 15.77 -9.59
C LYS A 136 -19.97 14.85 -10.78
N LEU A 137 -18.99 13.95 -10.66
CA LEU A 137 -18.53 13.10 -11.75
C LEU A 137 -19.03 11.66 -11.59
N ILE A 138 -19.02 11.16 -10.36
CA ILE A 138 -19.41 9.81 -9.98
C ILE A 138 -20.89 9.80 -9.61
N GLN A 139 -21.73 9.09 -10.36
CA GLN A 139 -23.15 8.98 -10.05
C GLN A 139 -23.45 7.98 -8.92
N ILE A 140 -22.66 6.91 -8.84
CA ILE A 140 -22.84 5.84 -7.86
C ILE A 140 -21.49 5.57 -7.20
N PRO A 141 -21.23 6.14 -6.01
CA PRO A 141 -20.03 5.81 -5.26
C PRO A 141 -20.20 4.42 -4.62
N VAL A 142 -19.21 3.55 -4.85
CA VAL A 142 -19.13 2.22 -4.21
C VAL A 142 -17.83 2.17 -3.42
N HIS A 143 -17.93 2.20 -2.10
CA HIS A 143 -16.77 2.07 -1.22
C HIS A 143 -16.49 0.59 -0.94
N VAL A 144 -15.25 0.16 -1.21
CA VAL A 144 -14.80 -1.19 -0.85
C VAL A 144 -14.50 -1.22 0.65
N PRO A 145 -15.21 -2.02 1.45
CA PRO A 145 -14.98 -2.08 2.89
C PRO A 145 -13.62 -2.73 3.19
N ARG A 146 -13.07 -2.39 4.37
CA ARG A 146 -11.86 -3.05 4.86
C ARG A 146 -12.17 -4.52 5.21
N PRO A 147 -11.28 -5.47 4.87
CA PRO A 147 -11.46 -6.87 5.26
C PRO A 147 -11.50 -7.01 6.78
N GLY A 148 -12.51 -7.72 7.30
CA GLY A 148 -12.59 -8.12 8.69
C GLY A 148 -11.89 -9.45 8.94
N VAL A 149 -12.09 -9.99 10.15
CA VAL A 149 -11.49 -11.25 10.59
C VAL A 149 -11.89 -12.41 9.67
N LEU A 150 -13.16 -12.48 9.26
CA LEU A 150 -13.68 -13.55 8.41
C LEU A 150 -13.11 -13.49 6.99
N GLU A 151 -12.99 -12.29 6.42
CA GLU A 151 -12.40 -12.08 5.09
C GLU A 151 -10.91 -12.41 5.10
N ILE A 152 -10.17 -11.99 6.13
CA ILE A 152 -8.75 -12.33 6.27
C ILE A 152 -8.56 -13.83 6.47
N ARG A 153 -9.42 -14.48 7.26
CA ARG A 153 -9.41 -15.94 7.41
C ARG A 153 -9.57 -16.64 6.07
N ALA A 154 -10.61 -16.28 5.31
CA ALA A 154 -10.85 -16.85 3.99
C ALA A 154 -9.66 -16.59 3.04
N TYR A 155 -9.10 -15.38 3.06
CA TYR A 155 -7.94 -15.02 2.26
C TYR A 155 -6.70 -15.86 2.59
N LEU A 156 -6.39 -16.05 3.88
CA LEU A 156 -5.28 -16.89 4.32
C LEU A 156 -5.48 -18.35 3.94
N MET A 157 -6.70 -18.88 4.08
CA MET A 157 -7.03 -20.25 3.67
C MET A 157 -6.82 -20.44 2.16
N MET A 158 -7.25 -19.49 1.33
CA MET A 158 -7.03 -19.53 -0.11
C MET A 158 -5.54 -19.49 -0.49
N LEU A 159 -4.75 -18.61 0.14
CA LEU A 159 -3.30 -18.54 -0.08
C LEU A 159 -2.59 -19.83 0.36
N THR A 160 -3.05 -20.42 1.46
CA THR A 160 -2.52 -21.66 2.02
C THR A 160 -2.84 -22.85 1.12
N ALA A 161 -4.07 -22.94 0.61
CA ALA A 161 -4.50 -23.98 -0.32
C ALA A 161 -3.69 -23.90 -1.62
N GLN A 162 -3.52 -22.69 -2.16
CA GLN A 162 -2.72 -22.45 -3.36
C GLN A 162 -1.25 -22.88 -3.15
N ASP A 163 -0.66 -22.58 -2.00
CA ASP A 163 0.73 -22.97 -1.69
C ASP A 163 0.89 -24.47 -1.43
N HIS A 164 -0.16 -25.12 -0.92
CA HIS A 164 -0.20 -26.57 -0.73
C HIS A 164 -0.25 -27.33 -2.06
N GLY A 165 -0.66 -26.66 -3.14
CA GLY A 165 -0.73 -27.24 -4.48
C GLY A 165 -2.03 -27.99 -4.75
N VAL A 166 -3.15 -27.57 -4.14
CA VAL A 166 -4.47 -28.09 -4.53
C VAL A 166 -4.76 -27.77 -6.01
N THR A 167 -5.57 -28.59 -6.67
CA THR A 167 -5.95 -28.36 -8.07
C THR A 167 -6.87 -27.14 -8.20
N ASP A 168 -6.92 -26.51 -9.38
CA ASP A 168 -7.80 -25.35 -9.62
C ASP A 168 -9.28 -25.66 -9.33
N ALA A 169 -9.74 -26.89 -9.61
CA ALA A 169 -11.09 -27.33 -9.30
C ALA A 169 -11.36 -27.44 -7.79
N GLN A 170 -10.39 -27.95 -7.02
CA GLN A 170 -10.47 -27.99 -5.56
C GLN A 170 -10.43 -26.59 -4.96
N LEU A 171 -9.54 -25.73 -5.48
CA LEU A 171 -9.43 -24.34 -5.05
C LEU A 171 -10.73 -23.57 -5.28
N GLU A 172 -11.37 -23.74 -6.44
CA GLU A 172 -12.64 -23.12 -6.76
C GLU A 172 -13.78 -23.60 -5.84
N THR A 173 -13.75 -24.89 -5.47
CA THR A 173 -14.74 -25.44 -4.54
C THR A 173 -14.60 -24.82 -3.14
N ILE A 174 -13.37 -24.75 -2.62
CA ILE A 174 -13.05 -24.07 -1.36
C ILE A 174 -13.45 -22.60 -1.43
N ARG A 175 -13.20 -21.93 -2.57
CA ARG A 175 -13.57 -20.53 -2.81
C ARG A 175 -15.09 -20.33 -2.69
N CYS A 176 -15.88 -21.16 -3.35
CA CYS A 176 -17.34 -21.10 -3.32
C CYS A 176 -17.89 -21.30 -1.90
N ALA A 177 -17.39 -22.29 -1.16
CA ALA A 177 -17.82 -22.54 0.22
C ALA A 177 -17.48 -21.37 1.15
N LEU A 178 -16.28 -20.80 1.03
CA LEU A 178 -15.89 -19.60 1.79
C LEU A 178 -16.73 -18.37 1.40
N GLU A 179 -17.00 -18.17 0.11
CA GLU A 179 -17.82 -17.04 -0.36
C GLU A 179 -19.26 -17.14 0.16
N GLU A 180 -19.86 -18.33 0.13
CA GLU A 180 -21.19 -18.56 0.67
C GLU A 180 -21.23 -18.34 2.19
N SER A 181 -20.23 -18.83 2.92
CA SER A 181 -20.11 -18.59 4.36
C SER A 181 -19.98 -17.10 4.69
N LEU A 182 -19.19 -16.33 3.93
CA LEU A 182 -19.07 -14.88 4.11
C LEU A 182 -20.39 -14.16 3.82
N ARG A 183 -21.10 -14.56 2.75
CA ARG A 183 -22.38 -13.99 2.35
C ARG A 183 -23.49 -14.24 3.39
N LEU A 184 -23.45 -15.40 4.05
CA LEU A 184 -24.44 -15.83 5.05
C LEU A 184 -23.98 -15.62 6.49
N SER A 185 -22.87 -14.93 6.72
CA SER A 185 -22.28 -14.66 8.05
C SER A 185 -23.24 -14.00 9.06
N TRP A 186 -24.26 -13.29 8.58
CA TRP A 186 -25.32 -12.68 9.42
C TRP A 186 -26.44 -13.64 9.81
N LYS A 187 -26.53 -14.81 9.17
CA LYS A 187 -27.58 -15.83 9.34
C LYS A 187 -27.08 -17.12 9.96
N GLN A 188 -25.82 -17.46 9.72
CA GLN A 188 -25.26 -18.78 10.01
C GLN A 188 -23.89 -18.63 10.68
N PRO A 189 -23.49 -19.61 11.50
CA PRO A 189 -22.15 -19.65 12.04
C PRO A 189 -21.11 -19.80 10.93
N GLN A 190 -19.89 -19.39 11.24
CA GLN A 190 -18.72 -19.57 10.39
C GLN A 190 -18.51 -21.04 10.04
N ILE A 191 -18.25 -21.33 8.76
CA ILE A 191 -17.90 -22.68 8.30
C ILE A 191 -16.64 -23.16 8.99
N THR A 192 -16.65 -24.37 9.53
CA THR A 192 -15.47 -24.95 10.21
C THR A 192 -14.43 -25.44 9.20
N VAL A 193 -13.18 -25.61 9.65
CA VAL A 193 -12.10 -26.19 8.82
C VAL A 193 -12.45 -27.60 8.36
N ASP A 194 -13.13 -28.38 9.20
CA ASP A 194 -13.51 -29.76 8.90
C ASP A 194 -14.61 -29.83 7.84
N GLU A 195 -15.65 -28.99 7.95
CA GLU A 195 -16.70 -28.86 6.93
C GLU A 195 -16.13 -28.38 5.59
N LEU A 196 -15.19 -27.42 5.62
CA LEU A 196 -14.54 -26.90 4.42
C LEU A 196 -13.73 -27.95 3.66
N LEU A 197 -13.32 -29.02 4.33
CA LEU A 197 -12.44 -30.06 3.78
C LEU A 197 -13.14 -31.43 3.63
N GLN A 198 -14.44 -31.54 3.94
CA GLN A 198 -15.14 -32.80 4.12
C GLN A 198 -15.29 -33.63 2.82
N ASP A 199 -15.39 -32.97 1.66
CA ASP A 199 -15.71 -33.60 0.36
C ASP A 199 -14.55 -33.60 -0.63
N HIS A 200 -13.29 -33.52 -0.15
CA HIS A 200 -12.16 -33.30 -1.03
C HIS A 200 -11.10 -34.40 -0.92
N GLU A 201 -10.92 -35.16 -2.02
CA GLU A 201 -9.77 -36.05 -2.22
C GLU A 201 -8.49 -35.20 -2.44
N ILE A 202 -8.03 -34.54 -1.37
CA ILE A 202 -6.82 -33.72 -1.37
C ILE A 202 -5.65 -34.56 -0.85
N GLU A 203 -4.58 -34.62 -1.63
CA GLU A 203 -3.32 -35.21 -1.16
C GLU A 203 -2.81 -34.47 0.09
N LYS A 204 -2.44 -35.23 1.13
CA LYS A 204 -1.97 -34.70 2.43
C LYS A 204 -3.01 -33.80 3.11
N HIS A 205 -4.28 -34.19 3.09
CA HIS A 205 -5.40 -33.54 3.77
C HIS A 205 -5.08 -33.09 5.21
N SER A 206 -4.43 -33.93 6.01
CA SER A 206 -4.05 -33.62 7.40
C SER A 206 -3.05 -32.46 7.54
N GLU A 207 -2.15 -32.30 6.57
CA GLU A 207 -1.19 -31.19 6.52
C GLU A 207 -1.91 -29.89 6.16
N LEU A 208 -2.80 -29.91 5.16
CA LEU A 208 -3.60 -28.76 4.76
C LEU A 208 -4.53 -28.30 5.90
N ARG A 209 -5.20 -29.25 6.56
CA ARG A 209 -6.04 -28.99 7.74
C ARG A 209 -5.25 -28.26 8.83
N SER A 210 -4.05 -28.74 9.13
CA SER A 210 -3.18 -28.12 10.14
C SER A 210 -2.79 -26.70 9.76
N LYS A 211 -2.52 -26.42 8.48
CA LYS A 211 -2.25 -25.05 8.00
C LYS A 211 -3.50 -24.15 8.04
N PHE A 212 -4.69 -24.69 7.79
CA PHE A 212 -5.96 -23.95 7.91
C PHE A 212 -6.27 -23.57 9.36
N VAL A 213 -6.00 -24.45 10.32
CA VAL A 213 -6.12 -24.13 11.75
C VAL A 213 -5.17 -22.99 12.13
N VAL A 214 -3.93 -23.01 11.63
CA VAL A 214 -3.00 -21.89 11.84
C VAL A 214 -3.55 -20.61 11.20
N ALA A 215 -4.03 -20.66 9.95
CA ALA A 215 -4.63 -19.50 9.29
C ALA A 215 -5.80 -18.89 10.10
N GLU A 216 -6.63 -19.72 10.72
CA GLU A 216 -7.74 -19.31 11.57
C GLU A 216 -7.26 -18.61 12.86
N GLN A 217 -6.18 -19.09 13.48
CA GLN A 217 -5.55 -18.43 14.64
C GLN A 217 -4.89 -17.10 14.28
N LEU A 218 -4.33 -16.99 13.07
CA LEU A 218 -3.65 -15.78 12.62
C LEU A 218 -4.62 -14.68 12.17
N ALA A 219 -5.81 -15.03 11.69
CA ALA A 219 -6.73 -14.06 11.10
C ALA A 219 -7.12 -12.91 12.04
N PRO A 220 -7.47 -13.12 13.32
CA PRO A 220 -7.77 -12.03 14.24
C PRO A 220 -6.58 -11.09 14.44
N LEU A 221 -5.38 -11.64 14.59
CA LEU A 221 -4.15 -10.85 14.80
C LEU A 221 -3.85 -9.94 13.61
N LEU A 222 -4.02 -10.44 12.39
CA LEU A 222 -3.72 -9.67 11.18
C LEU A 222 -4.84 -8.67 10.83
N ALA A 223 -6.10 -8.99 11.15
CA ALA A 223 -7.24 -8.11 10.90
C ALA A 223 -7.30 -6.95 11.91
N GLU A 224 -7.08 -7.23 13.19
CA GLU A 224 -7.21 -6.25 14.27
C GLU A 224 -5.93 -5.43 14.51
N SER A 225 -4.77 -5.92 14.06
CA SER A 225 -3.50 -5.20 14.24
C SER A 225 -3.55 -3.85 13.54
N THR A 226 -3.21 -2.81 14.29
CA THR A 226 -3.22 -1.42 13.82
C THR A 226 -2.21 -1.12 12.70
N ASN A 227 -1.18 -1.96 12.55
CA ASN A 227 -0.13 -1.84 11.54
C ASN A 227 -0.42 -2.64 10.26
N ILE A 228 -1.39 -3.56 10.31
CA ILE A 228 -1.79 -4.40 9.16
C ILE A 228 -3.19 -4.03 8.68
N ASN A 229 -4.13 -3.75 9.60
CA ASN A 229 -5.51 -3.36 9.36
C ASN A 229 -6.24 -4.25 8.33
N GLY A 230 -5.94 -5.57 8.34
CA GLY A 230 -6.51 -6.49 7.36
C GLY A 230 -6.14 -6.17 5.90
N ASN A 231 -5.04 -5.48 5.63
CA ASN A 231 -4.64 -5.18 4.26
C ASN A 231 -4.11 -6.44 3.55
N PRO A 232 -4.78 -6.96 2.49
CA PRO A 232 -4.40 -8.22 1.85
C PRO A 232 -2.99 -8.20 1.25
N ARG A 233 -2.54 -7.04 0.77
CA ARG A 233 -1.18 -6.87 0.22
C ARG A 233 -0.13 -7.03 1.31
N ILE A 234 -0.37 -6.45 2.48
CA ILE A 234 0.53 -6.57 3.64
C ILE A 234 0.56 -8.02 4.13
N VAL A 235 -0.61 -8.67 4.24
CA VAL A 235 -0.72 -10.08 4.62
C VAL A 235 0.05 -10.99 3.65
N LYS A 236 -0.12 -10.81 2.34
CA LYS A 236 0.62 -11.61 1.33
C LYS A 236 2.13 -11.36 1.41
N ARG A 237 2.57 -10.11 1.63
CA ARG A 237 3.99 -9.78 1.84
C ARG A 237 4.56 -10.49 3.06
N LEU A 238 3.81 -10.50 4.17
CA LEU A 238 4.18 -11.19 5.40
C LEU A 238 4.40 -12.69 5.14
N LEU A 239 3.45 -13.37 4.49
CA LEU A 239 3.59 -14.79 4.17
C LEU A 239 4.78 -15.07 3.24
N ASN A 240 5.03 -14.19 2.27
CA ASN A 240 6.21 -14.32 1.40
C ASN A 240 7.53 -14.15 2.19
N GLN A 241 7.57 -13.23 3.17
CA GLN A 241 8.73 -13.04 4.04
C GLN A 241 9.00 -14.29 4.87
N VAL A 242 7.97 -14.93 5.44
CA VAL A 242 8.09 -16.22 6.14
C VAL A 242 8.69 -17.29 5.21
N LYS A 243 8.14 -17.45 4.00
CA LYS A 243 8.64 -18.42 3.02
C LYS A 243 10.11 -18.18 2.65
N MET A 244 10.48 -16.92 2.42
CA MET A 244 11.86 -16.54 2.10
C MET A 244 12.80 -16.86 3.27
N ARG A 245 12.42 -16.49 4.50
CA ARG A 245 13.19 -16.77 5.71
C ARG A 245 13.36 -18.26 5.95
N LYS A 246 12.30 -19.07 5.80
CA LYS A 246 12.37 -20.55 5.90
C LYS A 246 13.36 -21.13 4.90
N LYS A 247 13.32 -20.70 3.63
CA LYS A 247 14.26 -21.16 2.60
C LYS A 247 15.71 -20.73 2.87
N THR A 248 15.91 -19.57 3.48
CA THR A 248 17.24 -19.08 3.87
C THR A 248 17.78 -19.84 5.09
N ALA A 249 16.95 -20.06 6.11
CA ALA A 249 17.29 -20.85 7.30
C ALA A 249 17.73 -22.27 6.91
N HIS A 250 16.93 -22.95 6.09
CA HIS A 250 17.23 -24.30 5.62
C HIS A 250 18.56 -24.38 4.87
N ARG A 251 18.84 -23.42 3.97
CA ARG A 251 20.12 -23.37 3.22
C ARG A 251 21.34 -23.10 4.09
N ARG A 252 21.15 -22.49 5.26
CA ARG A 252 22.22 -22.18 6.22
C ARG A 252 22.37 -23.23 7.32
N GLY A 253 21.58 -24.31 7.27
CA GLY A 253 21.59 -25.32 8.31
C GLY A 253 20.97 -24.85 9.64
N MET A 254 20.23 -23.74 9.64
CA MET A 254 19.47 -23.30 10.82
C MET A 254 18.23 -24.18 10.95
N GLN A 255 18.11 -24.90 12.07
CA GLN A 255 16.97 -25.76 12.37
C GLN A 255 15.80 -24.92 12.91
N LEU A 256 15.27 -24.04 12.07
CA LEU A 256 14.11 -23.21 12.39
C LEU A 256 12.88 -23.76 11.70
N ASP A 257 11.83 -24.04 12.47
CA ASP A 257 10.54 -24.42 11.93
C ASP A 257 9.76 -23.19 11.43
N GLU A 258 8.81 -23.44 10.53
CA GLU A 258 8.02 -22.38 9.92
C GLU A 258 7.14 -21.62 10.92
N LYS A 259 6.68 -22.30 11.98
CA LYS A 259 5.79 -21.68 12.97
C LYS A 259 6.56 -20.67 13.83
N THR A 260 7.78 -20.98 14.25
CA THR A 260 8.69 -20.02 14.92
C THR A 260 8.94 -18.79 14.07
N ILE A 261 9.30 -18.97 12.79
CA ILE A 261 9.53 -17.84 11.87
C ILE A 261 8.25 -17.01 11.72
N THR A 262 7.09 -17.66 11.59
CA THR A 262 5.79 -16.98 11.45
C THR A 262 5.46 -16.16 12.70
N LYS A 263 5.55 -16.75 13.89
CA LYS A 263 5.28 -16.06 15.17
C LYS A 263 6.17 -14.83 15.33
N LEU A 264 7.46 -14.93 15.00
CA LEU A 264 8.38 -13.78 15.04
C LEU A 264 8.07 -12.72 13.97
N VAL A 265 7.82 -13.11 12.72
CA VAL A 265 7.48 -12.15 11.65
C VAL A 265 6.19 -11.39 11.96
N ILE A 266 5.20 -12.05 12.58
CA ILE A 266 3.97 -11.40 13.04
C ILE A 266 4.27 -10.38 14.13
N PHE A 267 5.11 -10.73 15.11
CA PHE A 267 5.56 -9.79 16.14
C PHE A 267 6.21 -8.56 15.50
N GLU A 268 7.15 -8.77 14.58
CA GLU A 268 7.87 -7.70 13.88
C GLU A 268 6.91 -6.73 13.17
N ARG A 269 5.93 -7.30 12.47
CA ARG A 269 5.03 -6.51 11.63
C ARG A 269 3.95 -5.81 12.44
N CYS A 270 3.45 -6.44 13.50
CA CYS A 270 2.34 -5.92 14.29
C CYS A 270 2.79 -4.89 15.32
N LEU A 271 3.97 -5.03 15.94
CA LEU A 271 4.46 -4.08 16.96
C LEU A 271 5.46 -3.05 16.43
N GLY A 272 5.99 -3.25 15.21
CA GLY A 272 6.91 -2.31 14.59
C GLY A 272 8.35 -2.42 15.09
N THR A 273 9.20 -1.53 14.61
CA THR A 273 10.66 -1.68 14.71
C THR A 273 11.20 -1.52 16.13
N GLN A 274 10.65 -0.60 16.93
CA GLN A 274 11.16 -0.33 18.27
C GLN A 274 10.97 -1.53 19.20
N ALA A 275 9.76 -2.08 19.23
CA ALA A 275 9.44 -3.29 19.97
C ALA A 275 10.25 -4.51 19.50
N THR A 276 10.44 -4.65 18.18
CA THR A 276 11.27 -5.69 17.57
C THR A 276 12.73 -5.61 18.00
N ASN A 277 13.32 -4.43 17.91
CA ASN A 277 14.71 -4.21 18.33
C ASN A 277 14.88 -4.52 19.82
N LYS A 278 13.87 -4.19 20.63
CA LYS A 278 13.88 -4.52 22.05
C LYS A 278 13.84 -6.03 22.31
N LEU A 279 13.02 -6.77 21.57
CA LEU A 279 13.00 -8.23 21.62
C LEU A 279 14.39 -8.80 21.31
N TYR A 280 15.03 -8.32 20.26
CA TYR A 280 16.36 -8.80 19.85
C TYR A 280 17.47 -8.41 20.81
N GLU A 281 17.37 -7.26 21.47
CA GLU A 281 18.26 -6.89 22.57
C GLU A 281 18.14 -7.87 23.75
N LEU A 282 16.91 -8.27 24.09
CA LEU A 282 16.64 -9.22 25.18
C LEU A 282 17.15 -10.63 24.83
N ILE A 283 16.94 -11.08 23.59
CA ILE A 283 17.48 -12.37 23.11
C ILE A 283 19.00 -12.42 23.28
N ASP A 284 19.71 -11.37 22.86
CA ASP A 284 21.18 -11.33 23.01
C ASP A 284 21.62 -11.26 24.47
N LYS A 285 20.96 -10.44 25.28
CA LYS A 285 21.30 -10.28 26.72
C LYS A 285 21.06 -11.54 27.52
N GLU A 286 20.09 -12.36 27.11
CA GLU A 286 19.62 -13.53 27.85
C GLU A 286 19.97 -14.84 27.12
N ASN A 287 21.04 -14.82 26.31
CA ASN A 287 21.62 -15.99 25.64
C ASN A 287 20.60 -16.84 24.85
N GLY A 288 19.66 -16.19 24.16
CA GLY A 288 18.65 -16.88 23.35
C GLY A 288 17.30 -17.06 24.02
N TYR A 289 17.18 -16.87 25.34
CA TYR A 289 15.99 -17.20 26.14
C TYR A 289 15.46 -15.99 26.93
N PRO A 290 14.71 -15.06 26.28
CA PRO A 290 14.15 -13.91 26.97
C PRO A 290 13.14 -14.31 28.05
N LYS A 291 13.42 -13.99 29.31
CA LYS A 291 12.55 -14.23 30.48
C LYS A 291 11.17 -13.61 30.33
N VAL A 292 11.09 -12.42 29.71
CA VAL A 292 9.80 -11.77 29.45
C VAL A 292 8.87 -12.64 28.62
N LEU A 293 9.40 -13.45 27.69
CA LEU A 293 8.59 -14.38 26.90
C LEU A 293 8.15 -15.57 27.74
N ALA A 294 9.02 -16.07 28.62
CA ALA A 294 8.67 -17.13 29.55
C ALA A 294 7.54 -16.70 30.49
N ASP A 295 7.59 -15.47 31.01
CA ASP A 295 6.54 -14.90 31.86
C ASP A 295 5.23 -14.73 31.07
N LEU A 296 5.30 -14.22 29.84
CA LEU A 296 4.14 -14.02 28.95
C LEU A 296 3.45 -15.31 28.51
N GLU A 297 4.19 -16.42 28.48
CA GLU A 297 3.69 -17.74 28.09
C GLU A 297 3.27 -18.58 29.32
N ASN A 298 3.59 -18.12 30.53
CA ASN A 298 3.22 -18.80 31.77
C ASN A 298 1.77 -18.50 32.15
N SER A 299 0.94 -19.54 32.23
CA SER A 299 -0.48 -19.43 32.60
C SER A 299 -0.70 -19.11 34.09
N GLU A 300 0.33 -19.22 34.93
CA GLU A 300 0.26 -18.93 36.38
C GLU A 300 0.56 -17.46 36.70
N VAL A 301 1.09 -16.69 35.76
CA VAL A 301 1.41 -15.27 35.94
C VAL A 301 0.30 -14.43 35.32
N GLU A 302 -0.28 -13.50 36.08
CA GLU A 302 -1.26 -12.57 35.50
C GLU A 302 -0.56 -11.60 34.54
N PHE A 303 -1.14 -11.39 33.36
CA PHE A 303 -0.57 -10.54 32.31
C PHE A 303 -0.25 -9.12 32.81
N ASP A 304 -1.07 -8.58 33.70
CA ASP A 304 -0.93 -7.23 34.25
C ASP A 304 0.25 -7.11 35.26
N GLU A 305 0.76 -8.23 35.78
CA GLU A 305 1.90 -8.26 36.71
C GLU A 305 3.26 -8.39 35.99
N ILE A 306 3.24 -8.65 34.68
CA ILE A 306 4.46 -8.87 33.88
C ILE A 306 5.13 -7.53 33.59
N ASN A 307 6.42 -7.44 33.89
CA ASN A 307 7.21 -6.24 33.60
C ASN A 307 7.58 -6.16 32.10
N LEU A 308 6.65 -5.64 31.30
CA LEU A 308 6.82 -5.47 29.86
C LEU A 308 7.70 -4.25 29.53
N PRO A 309 8.55 -4.35 28.49
CA PRO A 309 9.27 -3.19 27.95
C PRO A 309 8.31 -2.06 27.55
N GLU A 310 8.72 -0.81 27.74
CA GLU A 310 7.90 0.36 27.42
C GLU A 310 7.46 0.38 25.95
N GLU A 311 8.31 -0.09 25.05
CA GLU A 311 8.06 -0.17 23.61
C GLU A 311 6.92 -1.14 23.26
N TRP A 312 6.62 -2.10 24.14
CA TRP A 312 5.62 -3.14 23.94
C TRP A 312 4.24 -2.72 24.46
N LYS A 313 4.18 -1.72 25.35
CA LYS A 313 2.93 -1.24 25.96
C LYS A 313 1.97 -0.54 25.00
N LEU A 314 2.38 -0.34 23.75
CA LEU A 314 1.57 0.28 22.69
C LEU A 314 0.37 -0.60 22.28
N ASP A 315 0.50 -1.92 22.34
CA ASP A 315 -0.55 -2.86 21.91
C ASP A 315 -0.57 -4.11 22.81
N LEU A 316 -1.03 -3.93 24.05
CA LEU A 316 -1.11 -5.00 25.04
C LEU A 316 -2.06 -6.13 24.62
N ALA A 317 -3.17 -5.78 23.96
CA ALA A 317 -4.14 -6.77 23.47
C ALA A 317 -3.55 -7.68 22.41
N PHE A 318 -2.72 -7.14 21.50
CA PHE A 318 -1.97 -7.95 20.56
C PHE A 318 -0.98 -8.88 21.27
N ILE A 319 -0.22 -8.37 22.25
CA ILE A 319 0.81 -9.17 22.95
C ILE A 319 0.19 -10.34 23.69
N ASP A 320 -0.92 -10.14 24.41
CA ASP A 320 -1.64 -11.20 25.11
C ASP A 320 -2.11 -12.32 24.16
N LYS A 321 -2.66 -11.96 23.00
CA LYS A 321 -3.09 -12.95 22.00
C LYS A 321 -1.88 -13.62 21.32
N TRP A 322 -0.82 -12.86 21.06
CA TRP A 322 0.38 -13.33 20.37
C TRP A 322 1.21 -14.29 21.22
N SER A 323 1.37 -14.03 22.52
CA SER A 323 2.16 -14.89 23.41
C SER A 323 1.58 -16.30 23.47
N LYS A 324 0.25 -16.41 23.47
CA LYS A 324 -0.52 -17.67 23.49
C LYS A 324 -0.44 -18.48 22.18
N LEU A 325 0.13 -17.94 21.12
CA LEU A 325 0.29 -18.68 19.86
C LEU A 325 1.38 -19.76 19.95
N PRO A 326 1.15 -20.97 19.39
CA PRO A 326 2.21 -21.95 19.26
C PRO A 326 3.21 -21.55 18.15
N PRO A 327 4.51 -21.91 18.28
CA PRO A 327 5.13 -22.60 19.41
C PRO A 327 5.40 -21.65 20.58
N MET A 328 5.54 -22.22 21.78
CA MET A 328 6.05 -21.51 22.95
C MET A 328 7.56 -21.29 22.78
N PHE A 329 8.05 -20.11 23.17
CA PHE A 329 9.43 -19.69 23.10
C PHE A 329 10.21 -19.89 24.41
N THR A 330 9.55 -20.18 25.53
CA THR A 330 10.18 -20.37 26.85
C THR A 330 11.45 -21.24 26.84
N GLU A 331 11.42 -22.38 26.15
CA GLU A 331 12.53 -23.35 26.13
C GLU A 331 13.28 -23.37 24.79
N MET A 332 13.05 -22.39 23.91
CA MET A 332 13.63 -22.35 22.57
C MET A 332 14.74 -21.32 22.48
N ASP A 333 15.92 -21.73 21.99
CA ASP A 333 16.98 -20.77 21.64
C ASP A 333 16.55 -19.96 20.41
N LEU A 334 16.21 -18.69 20.63
CA LEU A 334 15.80 -17.78 19.57
C LEU A 334 16.98 -17.11 18.85
N THR A 335 18.23 -17.37 19.23
CA THR A 335 19.43 -16.76 18.62
C THR A 335 19.48 -16.97 17.10
N PRO A 336 19.26 -18.19 16.56
CA PRO A 336 19.26 -18.40 15.11
C PRO A 336 18.15 -17.62 14.40
N ALA A 337 16.98 -17.49 15.05
CA ALA A 337 15.85 -16.78 14.50
C ALA A 337 16.08 -15.26 14.51
N ALA A 338 16.61 -14.72 15.60
CA ALA A 338 17.02 -13.32 15.70
C ALA A 338 18.11 -12.97 14.69
N TYR A 339 19.10 -13.86 14.49
CA TYR A 339 20.13 -13.70 13.47
C TYR A 339 19.55 -13.70 12.06
N LEU A 340 18.66 -14.64 11.75
CA LEU A 340 17.98 -14.71 10.45
C LEU A 340 17.17 -13.43 10.19
N SER A 341 16.48 -12.92 11.21
CA SER A 341 15.78 -11.65 11.13
C SER A 341 16.75 -10.51 10.88
N ARG A 342 17.86 -10.41 11.62
CA ARG A 342 18.91 -9.38 11.48
C ARG A 342 19.77 -9.45 10.22
N GLU A 343 19.73 -10.54 9.47
CA GLU A 343 20.41 -10.62 8.17
C GLU A 343 19.45 -10.56 6.98
N SER A 344 18.20 -11.01 7.17
CA SER A 344 17.13 -10.69 6.22
C SER A 344 16.68 -9.22 6.32
N ILE A 345 17.00 -8.56 7.44
CA ILE A 345 17.12 -7.12 7.59
C ILE A 345 18.59 -6.81 7.29
N PRO A 346 18.99 -6.27 6.14
CA PRO A 346 20.38 -5.87 5.94
C PRO A 346 20.78 -4.93 7.09
N MET A 347 21.80 -5.27 7.88
CA MET A 347 22.41 -4.33 8.81
C MET A 347 22.82 -3.09 8.00
N GLY A 348 22.12 -1.97 8.26
CA GLY A 348 22.29 -0.71 7.54
C GLY A 348 21.21 -0.36 6.50
N ALA A 349 20.20 -1.22 6.27
CA ALA A 349 19.07 -0.89 5.40
C ALA A 349 17.79 -1.64 5.81
N VAL A 350 17.07 -1.09 6.80
CA VAL A 350 15.63 -1.34 7.02
C VAL A 350 14.77 -0.87 5.84
N ASN A 351 15.41 -0.29 4.81
CA ASN A 351 14.91 -0.03 3.46
C ASN A 351 14.60 -1.31 2.64
N SER A 352 14.35 -2.49 3.23
CA SER A 352 13.97 -3.69 2.45
C SER A 352 12.49 -4.06 2.52
N VAL A 353 11.70 -3.43 3.41
CA VAL A 353 10.24 -3.72 3.55
C VAL A 353 9.35 -2.51 3.24
N MET A 354 9.94 -1.32 3.07
CA MET A 354 9.25 -0.15 2.55
C MET A 354 8.96 -0.31 1.05
N SER A 355 7.81 0.16 0.57
CA SER A 355 7.66 0.35 -0.88
C SER A 355 8.73 1.31 -1.38
N GLY A 356 9.06 1.27 -2.67
CA GLY A 356 10.00 2.24 -3.25
C GLY A 356 9.56 3.70 -3.04
N ALA A 357 8.27 3.95 -2.83
CA ALA A 357 7.75 5.27 -2.48
C ALA A 357 8.08 5.65 -1.03
N ALA A 358 7.86 4.76 -0.06
CA ALA A 358 8.23 5.01 1.34
C ALA A 358 9.73 5.20 1.55
N GLN A 359 10.59 4.45 0.83
CA GLN A 359 12.05 4.65 0.91
C GLN A 359 12.45 6.04 0.42
N LYS A 360 11.92 6.46 -0.73
CA LYS A 360 12.15 7.81 -1.25
C LYS A 360 11.67 8.86 -0.28
N LEU A 361 10.51 8.65 0.36
CA LEU A 361 9.98 9.57 1.34
C LEU A 361 10.91 9.72 2.55
N VAL A 362 11.48 8.63 3.08
CA VAL A 362 12.48 8.69 4.15
C VAL A 362 13.68 9.54 3.72
N GLU A 363 14.23 9.30 2.52
CA GLU A 363 15.37 10.06 2.02
C GLU A 363 15.07 11.56 1.86
N GLU A 364 13.89 11.91 1.36
CA GLU A 364 13.45 13.29 1.15
C GLU A 364 13.19 14.01 2.49
N LEU A 365 12.57 13.31 3.45
CA LEU A 365 12.32 13.86 4.77
C LEU A 365 13.62 14.02 5.57
N MET A 366 14.58 13.11 5.46
CA MET A 366 15.91 13.24 6.08
C MET A 366 16.69 14.46 5.57
N LYS A 367 16.49 14.84 4.31
CA LYS A 367 17.15 16.01 3.70
C LYS A 367 16.49 17.34 4.08
N GLN A 368 15.33 17.32 4.75
CA GLN A 368 14.58 18.52 5.08
C GLN A 368 15.27 19.38 6.14
N LYS A 369 15.66 20.60 5.76
CA LYS A 369 16.29 21.60 6.65
C LYS A 369 15.32 22.66 7.19
N VAL A 370 14.21 22.88 6.49
CA VAL A 370 13.23 23.94 6.78
C VAL A 370 11.99 23.34 7.45
N ARG A 371 11.31 24.13 8.28
CA ARG A 371 10.15 23.69 9.07
C ARG A 371 8.93 23.32 8.22
N VAL A 372 8.75 23.99 7.10
CA VAL A 372 7.69 23.74 6.13
C VAL A 372 8.34 23.51 4.78
N SER A 373 7.97 22.42 4.11
CA SER A 373 8.42 22.10 2.76
C SER A 373 7.20 21.67 1.95
N GLY A 374 6.84 22.45 0.92
CA GLY A 374 5.72 22.11 0.03
C GLY A 374 5.98 20.81 -0.76
N VAL A 375 7.24 20.55 -1.10
CA VAL A 375 7.65 19.32 -1.79
C VAL A 375 7.44 18.11 -0.89
N ASN A 376 7.93 18.17 0.35
CA ASN A 376 7.82 17.03 1.27
C ASN A 376 6.41 16.87 1.82
N SER A 377 5.61 17.94 1.97
CA SER A 377 4.20 17.79 2.30
C SER A 377 3.45 17.03 1.20
N THR A 378 3.77 17.29 -0.06
CA THR A 378 3.17 16.59 -1.22
C THR A 378 3.64 15.13 -1.28
N ALA A 379 4.93 14.88 -0.98
CA ALA A 379 5.48 13.53 -0.94
C ALA A 379 4.86 12.68 0.19
N ILE A 380 4.63 13.28 1.37
CA ILE A 380 3.89 12.63 2.47
C ILE A 380 2.48 12.29 1.99
N THR A 381 1.73 13.24 1.43
CA THR A 381 0.34 13.01 1.02
C THR A 381 0.20 12.02 -0.14
N THR A 382 1.23 11.83 -0.96
CA THR A 382 1.24 10.86 -2.07
C THR A 382 1.56 9.43 -1.59
N THR A 383 2.12 9.30 -0.38
CA THR A 383 2.47 8.00 0.19
C THR A 383 1.26 7.46 0.96
N PRO A 384 0.91 6.17 0.81
CA PRO A 384 -0.21 5.59 1.56
C PRO A 384 0.01 5.73 3.06
N LYS A 385 -1.05 6.10 3.80
CA LYS A 385 -1.00 6.30 5.27
C LYS A 385 -0.54 5.04 6.01
N GLU A 386 -0.81 3.85 5.48
CA GLU A 386 -0.35 2.58 6.03
C GLU A 386 1.17 2.45 6.07
N GLU A 387 1.88 3.21 5.24
CA GLU A 387 3.34 3.22 5.19
C GLU A 387 3.96 4.29 6.10
N TYR A 388 3.17 5.21 6.68
CA TYR A 388 3.68 6.33 7.49
C TYR A 388 4.45 5.84 8.72
N MET A 389 3.92 4.85 9.44
CA MET A 389 4.62 4.26 10.59
C MET A 389 5.95 3.64 10.18
N SER A 390 5.99 2.95 9.03
CA SER A 390 7.24 2.42 8.51
C SER A 390 8.21 3.57 8.20
N VAL A 391 7.77 4.64 7.53
CA VAL A 391 8.59 5.81 7.21
C VAL A 391 9.11 6.49 8.47
N MET A 392 8.28 6.67 9.49
CA MET A 392 8.67 7.24 10.78
C MET A 392 9.74 6.39 11.46
N ASP A 393 9.56 5.07 11.49
CA ASP A 393 10.55 4.13 12.02
C ASP A 393 11.89 4.27 11.28
N GLY A 394 11.87 4.36 9.95
CA GLY A 394 13.07 4.58 9.15
C GLY A 394 13.76 5.92 9.42
N LEU A 395 12.99 6.99 9.69
CA LEU A 395 13.56 8.28 10.11
C LEU A 395 14.25 8.17 11.48
N ILE A 396 13.58 7.54 12.45
CA ILE A 396 14.11 7.34 13.80
C ILE A 396 15.40 6.51 13.78
N GLU A 397 15.47 5.46 12.97
CA GLU A 397 16.70 4.68 12.83
C GLU A 397 17.85 5.49 12.24
N ASN A 398 17.59 6.29 11.21
CA ASN A 398 18.62 7.20 10.67
C ASN A 398 19.07 8.23 11.72
N PHE A 399 18.16 8.69 12.59
CA PHE A 399 18.52 9.56 13.70
C PHE A 399 19.34 8.87 14.79
N LYS A 400 19.12 7.58 15.05
CA LYS A 400 19.93 6.81 16.02
C LYS A 400 21.40 6.69 15.63
N LEU A 401 21.72 6.82 14.33
CA LEU A 401 23.10 6.86 13.84
C LEU A 401 23.82 8.17 14.19
N ILE A 402 23.09 9.20 14.63
CA ILE A 402 23.63 10.51 14.96
C ILE A 402 24.13 10.50 16.40
N GLY A 403 25.45 10.62 16.57
CA GLY A 403 26.10 10.62 17.88
C GLY A 403 26.11 11.98 18.60
N ASP A 404 25.98 13.09 17.85
CA ASP A 404 25.98 14.45 18.41
C ASP A 404 24.63 15.13 18.22
N TRP A 405 24.05 15.57 19.35
CA TRP A 405 22.74 16.18 19.44
C TRP A 405 22.80 17.65 19.91
N THR A 406 24.00 18.21 20.06
CA THR A 406 24.20 19.62 20.46
C THR A 406 23.51 20.58 19.50
N GLU A 407 23.62 20.32 18.21
CA GLU A 407 22.85 20.96 17.16
C GLU A 407 21.70 20.07 16.71
N ARG A 408 20.66 20.70 16.16
CA ARG A 408 19.53 19.94 15.63
C ARG A 408 19.94 19.25 14.32
N PRO A 409 19.78 17.92 14.21
CA PRO A 409 20.10 17.24 12.97
C PRO A 409 19.13 17.58 11.84
N THR A 410 19.63 17.45 10.61
CA THR A 410 18.81 17.56 9.40
C THR A 410 17.77 16.44 9.36
N GLY A 411 16.55 16.76 8.96
CA GLY A 411 15.46 15.79 8.87
C GLY A 411 14.48 15.79 10.05
N ILE A 412 14.84 16.35 11.22
CA ILE A 412 13.92 16.48 12.37
C ILE A 412 12.61 17.19 11.97
N TYR A 413 12.71 18.23 11.13
CA TYR A 413 11.50 18.90 10.63
C TYR A 413 10.69 18.06 9.66
N GLY A 414 11.32 17.16 8.90
CA GLY A 414 10.61 16.18 8.07
C GLY A 414 9.85 15.17 8.95
N ALA A 415 10.48 14.69 10.03
CA ALA A 415 9.82 13.83 11.00
C ALA A 415 8.65 14.53 11.71
N VAL A 416 8.82 15.77 12.17
CA VAL A 416 7.72 16.56 12.76
C VAL A 416 6.59 16.80 11.75
N LEU A 417 6.92 17.00 10.47
CA LEU A 417 5.92 17.17 9.42
C LEU A 417 5.08 15.91 9.22
N LEU A 418 5.70 14.73 9.24
CA LEU A 418 5.01 13.44 9.17
C LEU A 418 4.18 13.18 10.44
N ALA A 419 4.73 13.47 11.62
CA ALA A 419 4.05 13.33 12.91
C ALA A 419 2.77 14.17 13.01
N LYS A 420 2.69 15.31 12.32
CA LYS A 420 1.47 16.13 12.28
C LYS A 420 0.33 15.52 11.46
N GLN A 421 0.62 14.55 10.61
CA GLN A 421 -0.36 13.92 9.73
C GLN A 421 -0.95 12.63 10.33
N ASP A 422 -0.31 12.08 11.35
CA ASP A 422 -0.72 10.82 11.99
C ASP A 422 -0.31 10.78 13.47
N ASP A 423 -1.28 10.55 14.34
CA ASP A 423 -1.09 10.58 15.80
C ASP A 423 -0.12 9.50 16.29
N LYS A 424 -0.05 8.35 15.61
CA LYS A 424 0.86 7.25 15.99
C LYS A 424 2.30 7.60 15.65
N CYS A 425 2.52 8.22 14.50
CA CYS A 425 3.81 8.79 14.13
C CYS A 425 4.23 9.88 15.12
N SER A 426 3.29 10.71 15.59
CA SER A 426 3.54 11.67 16.67
C SER A 426 3.99 10.99 17.95
N LEU A 427 3.25 9.99 18.44
CA LEU A 427 3.61 9.23 19.64
C LEU A 427 4.97 8.54 19.51
N SER A 428 5.25 7.85 18.39
CA SER A 428 6.52 7.18 18.15
C SER A 428 7.72 8.14 18.15
N LEU A 429 7.59 9.28 17.46
CA LEU A 429 8.61 10.32 17.44
C LEU A 429 8.79 10.95 18.82
N LEU A 430 7.71 11.19 19.55
CA LEU A 430 7.73 11.81 20.88
C LEU A 430 8.43 10.89 21.89
N THR A 431 8.14 9.60 21.88
CA THR A 431 8.85 8.58 22.68
C THR A 431 10.34 8.59 22.39
N PHE A 432 10.73 8.60 21.10
CA PHE A 432 12.14 8.68 20.71
C PHE A 432 12.80 9.99 21.18
N LEU A 433 12.18 11.14 20.92
CA LEU A 433 12.73 12.45 21.30
C LEU A 433 12.86 12.61 22.82
N LYS A 434 11.98 12.00 23.63
CA LYS A 434 12.09 11.98 25.09
C LYS A 434 13.25 11.14 25.60
N SER A 435 13.71 10.16 24.83
CA SER A 435 14.88 9.33 25.16
C SER A 435 16.22 10.05 24.96
N LEU A 436 16.23 11.17 24.23
CA LEU A 436 17.44 11.93 23.91
C LEU A 436 17.90 12.83 25.08
N PRO A 437 19.20 13.17 25.15
CA PRO A 437 19.71 14.14 26.11
C PRO A 437 19.03 15.51 25.94
N ARG A 438 18.84 16.24 27.04
CA ARG A 438 18.14 17.55 27.02
C ARG A 438 18.92 18.58 26.21
N GLN A 439 18.29 19.12 25.17
CA GLN A 439 18.86 20.14 24.28
C GLN A 439 17.94 21.34 24.11
N ARG A 440 18.51 22.53 23.86
CA ARG A 440 17.75 23.79 23.75
C ARG A 440 16.74 23.79 22.59
N TRP A 441 17.08 23.13 21.49
CA TRP A 441 16.21 23.04 20.29
C TRP A 441 15.09 21.99 20.43
N LEU A 442 15.18 21.09 21.41
CA LEU A 442 14.26 19.96 21.60
C LEU A 442 12.93 20.38 22.26
N ASN A 443 13.00 21.27 23.27
CA ASN A 443 11.84 21.69 24.05
C ASN A 443 10.68 22.31 23.21
N PRO A 444 10.94 23.18 22.21
CA PRO A 444 9.89 23.70 21.36
C PRO A 444 9.18 22.61 20.53
N ILE A 445 9.91 21.58 20.11
CA ILE A 445 9.39 20.48 19.29
C ILE A 445 8.56 19.53 20.15
N LEU A 446 9.02 19.20 21.35
CA LEU A 446 8.25 18.40 22.30
C LEU A 446 6.91 19.07 22.63
N LYS A 447 6.91 20.38 22.90
CA LYS A 447 5.66 21.14 23.13
C LYS A 447 4.73 21.15 21.92
N GLU A 448 5.29 21.19 20.71
CA GLU A 448 4.50 21.17 19.47
C GLU A 448 3.82 19.82 19.25
N LEU A 449 4.53 18.71 19.52
CA LEU A 449 4.00 17.36 19.42
C LEU A 449 3.03 17.02 20.57
N GLU A 450 3.21 17.59 21.76
CA GLU A 450 2.28 17.43 22.89
C GLU A 450 1.01 18.30 22.77
N GLY A 451 1.08 19.39 22.00
CA GLY A 451 -0.03 20.34 21.78
C GLY A 451 -0.92 20.02 20.59
N THR A 452 -0.58 18.99 19.80
CA THR A 452 -1.43 18.46 18.74
C THR A 452 -2.38 17.44 19.36
N LYS A 453 -3.54 17.91 19.84
CA LYS A 453 -4.66 17.09 20.30
C LYS A 453 -5.89 17.40 19.46
#